data_AF-A0A7U9P5A9-F1
#
_entry.id   AF-A0A7U9P5A9-F1
#
_cell.length_a   1.000
_cell.length_b   1.000
_cell.length_c   1.000
_cell.angle_alpha   90.00
_cell.angle_beta   90.00
_cell.angle_gamma   90.00
#
_symmetry.space_group_name_H-M   'P 1'
#
loop_
_entity.id
_entity.type
_entity.pdbx_description
1 polymer ?
#
loop_
_entity_poly.entity_id
_entity_poly.type
_entity_poly.pdbx_seq_one_letter_code
_entity_poly.pdbx_strand_id
1 'polypeptide(L)'
;MSKLVYNEMLKIVRKKRLWVIAAIIAVLVALFTYAQYRETEELRKRLGTTDWRTQLQQQIVDLQNRLQSPSMSEEWRKYLQIRLKQQQYYLEHNINPSAPGAPTFMRTFIENAIDLFLPLLVMVVAADLVSSEASAGTIKLLLVRPVKRWKILLSKYIALLLSVSLIMLMAAVLSYAISGLVFGYGGFRLPLLTGFVQQGEDLNTANVHMIPQWKYILIELGLAAFVSVVVGTLTFMFSVLLRSTAAVMGIMLAALISGAILSNMVSSWHSAKYLFMVNLFSAKFSICF
;
A
#
# COMPACT_ATOMS: atom_id res chain seq x y z
N MET A 1 6.18 27.13 -17.39
CA MET A 1 5.47 25.89 -16.99
C MET A 1 5.23 25.84 -15.50
N SER A 2 6.21 26.20 -14.65
CA SER A 2 6.05 26.32 -13.19
C SER A 2 4.80 27.08 -12.75
N LYS A 3 4.50 28.25 -13.35
CA LYS A 3 3.28 29.02 -13.04
C LYS A 3 1.96 28.28 -13.32
N LEU A 4 1.90 27.41 -14.34
CA LEU A 4 0.69 26.61 -14.61
C LEU A 4 0.54 25.49 -13.59
N VAL A 5 1.63 24.77 -13.29
CA VAL A 5 1.65 23.72 -12.26
C VAL A 5 1.28 24.27 -10.89
N TYR A 6 1.83 25.42 -10.52
CA TYR A 6 1.50 26.11 -9.27
C TYR A 6 0.00 26.45 -9.19
N ASN A 7 -0.57 26.96 -10.29
CA ASN A 7 -2.00 27.29 -10.33
C ASN A 7 -2.88 26.04 -10.20
N GLU A 8 -2.53 24.93 -10.85
CA GLU A 8 -3.25 23.67 -10.71
C GLU A 8 -3.13 23.12 -9.28
N MET A 9 -1.93 23.08 -8.70
CA MET A 9 -1.72 22.64 -7.30
C MET A 9 -2.50 23.52 -6.31
N LEU A 10 -2.50 24.84 -6.50
CA LEU A 10 -3.23 25.76 -5.65
C LEU A 10 -4.75 25.55 -5.76
N LYS A 11 -5.28 25.25 -6.95
CA LYS A 11 -6.69 24.85 -7.09
C LYS A 11 -7.00 23.57 -6.29
N ILE A 12 -6.14 22.57 -6.35
CA ILE A 12 -6.33 21.28 -5.67
C ILE A 12 -6.34 21.48 -4.14
N VAL A 13 -5.36 22.20 -3.60
CA VAL A 13 -5.24 22.49 -2.15
C VAL A 13 -6.42 23.35 -1.66
N ARG A 14 -6.81 24.37 -2.43
CA ARG A 14 -7.83 25.35 -2.02
C ARG A 14 -9.26 24.81 -2.10
N LYS A 15 -9.52 23.77 -2.91
CA LYS A 15 -10.82 23.09 -3.00
C LYS A 15 -11.20 22.26 -1.77
N LYS A 16 -10.44 22.30 -0.67
CA LYS A 16 -10.63 21.51 0.57
C LYS A 16 -10.59 19.98 0.40
N ARG A 17 -10.58 19.46 -0.83
CA ARG A 17 -10.59 18.01 -1.12
C ARG A 17 -9.36 17.28 -0.59
N LEU A 18 -8.18 17.88 -0.71
CA LEU A 18 -6.97 17.30 -0.08
C LEU A 18 -7.10 17.20 1.44
N TRP A 19 -7.79 18.16 2.08
CA TRP A 19 -8.07 18.10 3.52
C TRP A 19 -9.10 17.02 3.86
N VAL A 20 -10.09 16.78 3.00
CA VAL A 20 -11.01 15.63 3.14
C VAL A 20 -10.25 14.31 3.04
N ILE A 21 -9.33 14.18 2.07
CA ILE A 21 -8.50 12.97 1.93
C ILE A 21 -7.58 12.80 3.14
N ALA A 22 -6.93 13.87 3.60
CA ALA A 22 -6.13 13.83 4.82
C ALA A 22 -6.96 13.40 6.03
N ALA A 23 -8.20 13.88 6.17
CA ALA A 23 -9.11 13.46 7.22
C ALA A 23 -9.51 11.97 7.09
N ILE A 24 -9.81 11.49 5.87
CA ILE A 24 -10.09 10.06 5.62
C ILE A 24 -8.89 9.19 6.00
N ILE A 25 -7.68 9.59 5.60
CA ILE A 25 -6.43 8.91 5.97
C ILE A 25 -6.28 8.91 7.49
N ALA A 26 -6.46 10.05 8.17
CA ALA A 26 -6.33 10.14 9.62
C ALA A 26 -7.32 9.23 10.36
N VAL A 27 -8.59 9.21 9.94
CA VAL A 27 -9.62 8.34 10.51
C VAL A 27 -9.26 6.87 10.31
N LEU A 28 -8.81 6.49 9.12
CA LEU A 28 -8.46 5.10 8.83
C LEU A 28 -7.21 4.64 9.55
N VAL A 29 -6.19 5.49 9.63
CA VAL A 29 -5.01 5.24 10.47
C VAL A 29 -5.44 5.06 11.93
N ALA A 30 -6.31 5.91 12.47
CA ALA A 30 -6.79 5.79 13.84
C ALA A 30 -7.57 4.49 14.08
N LEU A 31 -8.45 4.10 13.14
CA LEU A 31 -9.19 2.84 13.21
C LEU A 31 -8.24 1.63 13.15
N PHE A 32 -7.25 1.64 12.25
CA PHE A 32 -6.27 0.57 12.12
C PHE A 32 -5.37 0.48 13.37
N THR A 33 -4.97 1.63 13.92
CA THR A 33 -4.23 1.74 15.20
C THR A 33 -5.03 1.13 16.34
N TYR A 34 -6.31 1.47 16.45
CA TYR A 34 -7.21 0.93 17.46
C TYR A 34 -7.43 -0.58 17.29
N ALA A 35 -7.61 -1.05 16.06
CA ALA A 35 -7.77 -2.48 15.76
C ALA A 35 -6.54 -3.28 16.17
N GLN A 36 -5.33 -2.83 15.80
CA GLN A 36 -4.07 -3.44 16.22
C GLN A 36 -3.90 -3.43 17.73
N TYR A 37 -4.22 -2.32 18.39
CA TYR A 37 -4.16 -2.21 19.85
C TYR A 37 -5.09 -3.24 20.52
N ARG A 38 -6.34 -3.33 20.06
CA ARG A 38 -7.32 -4.32 20.54
C ARG A 38 -6.86 -5.76 20.35
N GLU A 39 -6.31 -6.09 19.19
CA GLU A 39 -5.77 -7.42 18.89
C GLU A 39 -4.63 -7.78 19.85
N THR A 40 -3.69 -6.86 20.07
CA THR A 40 -2.58 -7.10 21.01
C THR A 40 -3.06 -7.29 22.46
N GLU A 41 -4.08 -6.55 22.88
CA GLU A 41 -4.70 -6.72 24.21
C GLU A 41 -5.44 -8.05 24.36
N GLU A 42 -6.17 -8.48 23.32
CA GLU A 42 -6.83 -9.79 23.33
C GLU A 42 -5.83 -10.95 23.34
N LEU A 43 -4.73 -10.83 22.59
CA LEU A 43 -3.63 -11.79 22.62
C LEU A 43 -2.97 -11.86 24.00
N ARG A 44 -2.71 -10.71 24.64
CA ARG A 44 -2.19 -10.64 26.02
C ARG A 44 -3.11 -11.34 27.01
N LYS A 45 -4.43 -11.15 26.89
CA LYS A 45 -5.42 -11.81 27.76
C LYS A 45 -5.48 -13.32 27.56
N ARG A 46 -5.35 -13.81 26.31
CA ARG A 46 -5.35 -15.25 26.00
C ARG A 46 -4.09 -15.95 26.49
N LEU A 47 -2.93 -15.31 26.33
CA LEU A 47 -1.64 -15.93 26.60
C LEU A 47 -1.13 -15.69 28.03
N GLY A 48 -1.74 -14.75 28.77
CA GLY A 48 -1.36 -14.42 30.15
C GLY A 48 0.07 -13.93 30.33
N THR A 49 0.80 -13.72 29.23
CA THR A 49 2.24 -13.44 29.19
C THR A 49 2.52 -12.35 28.16
N THR A 50 3.46 -11.47 28.49
CA THR A 50 3.96 -10.40 27.61
C THR A 50 5.13 -10.85 26.73
N ASP A 51 5.60 -12.09 26.92
CA ASP A 51 6.74 -12.63 26.20
C ASP A 51 6.39 -12.95 24.75
N TRP A 52 6.97 -12.17 23.83
CA TRP A 52 6.83 -12.36 22.38
C TRP A 52 7.26 -13.76 21.92
N ARG A 53 8.19 -14.41 22.65
CA ARG A 53 8.62 -15.79 22.36
C ARG A 53 7.49 -16.79 22.54
N THR A 54 6.69 -16.65 23.60
CA THR A 54 5.52 -17.53 23.85
C THR A 54 4.47 -17.33 22.76
N GLN A 55 4.25 -16.09 22.32
CA GLN A 55 3.36 -15.79 21.19
C GLN A 55 3.85 -16.45 19.90
N LEU A 56 5.15 -16.34 19.62
CA LEU A 56 5.77 -16.90 18.42
C LEU A 56 5.77 -18.43 18.43
N GLN A 57 6.03 -19.05 19.57
CA GLN A 57 5.95 -20.51 19.75
C GLN A 57 4.53 -21.02 19.52
N GLN A 58 3.51 -20.33 20.03
CA GLN A 58 2.12 -20.70 19.76
C GLN A 58 1.80 -20.61 18.25
N GLN A 59 2.26 -19.55 17.57
CA GLN A 59 2.08 -19.42 16.12
C GLN A 59 2.79 -20.54 15.34
N ILE A 60 3.96 -21.00 15.78
CA ILE A 60 4.69 -22.12 15.18
C ILE A 60 3.88 -23.42 15.33
N VAL A 61 3.33 -23.68 16.52
CA VAL A 61 2.48 -24.86 16.77
C VAL A 61 1.22 -24.83 15.90
N ASP A 62 0.55 -23.68 15.80
CA ASP A 62 -0.63 -23.53 14.94
C ASP A 62 -0.31 -23.75 13.46
N LEU A 63 0.86 -23.29 12.98
CA LEU A 63 1.32 -23.52 11.61
C LEU A 63 1.64 -25.01 11.36
N GLN A 64 2.27 -25.69 12.31
CA GLN A 64 2.54 -27.13 12.22
C GLN A 64 1.24 -27.95 12.17
N ASN A 65 0.25 -27.62 13.01
CA ASN A 65 -1.05 -28.27 13.01
C ASN A 65 -1.78 -28.10 11.66
N ARG A 66 -1.68 -26.92 11.04
CA ARG A 66 -2.23 -26.68 9.69
C ARG A 66 -1.51 -27.52 8.63
N LEU A 67 -0.20 -27.67 8.71
CA LEU A 67 0.59 -28.48 7.76
C LEU A 67 0.26 -29.98 7.81
N GLN A 68 -0.16 -30.49 8.97
CA GLN A 68 -0.58 -31.88 9.16
C GLN A 68 -1.96 -32.19 8.57
N SER A 69 -2.73 -31.18 8.16
CA SER A 69 -4.05 -31.38 7.56
C SER A 69 -3.93 -32.04 6.17
N PRO A 70 -4.58 -33.20 5.91
CA PRO A 70 -4.39 -33.96 4.67
C PRO A 70 -4.90 -33.28 3.40
N SER A 71 -5.83 -32.33 3.50
CA SER A 71 -6.59 -31.75 2.37
C SER A 71 -6.01 -30.46 1.77
N MET A 72 -4.71 -30.17 1.97
CA MET A 72 -4.10 -28.93 1.49
C MET A 72 -3.50 -29.06 0.09
N SER A 73 -3.67 -28.02 -0.74
CA SER A 73 -2.96 -27.90 -2.03
C SER A 73 -1.44 -27.80 -1.82
N GLU A 74 -0.65 -28.30 -2.77
CA GLU A 74 0.81 -28.28 -2.68
C GLU A 74 1.39 -26.87 -2.59
N GLU A 75 0.82 -25.90 -3.31
CA GLU A 75 1.23 -24.48 -3.25
C GLU A 75 1.03 -23.89 -1.85
N TRP A 76 -0.11 -24.17 -1.23
CA TRP A 76 -0.41 -23.67 0.10
C TRP A 76 0.44 -24.36 1.18
N ARG A 77 0.72 -25.65 1.02
CA ARG A 77 1.66 -26.37 1.88
C ARG A 77 3.07 -25.76 1.81
N LYS A 78 3.55 -25.44 0.61
CA LYS A 78 4.84 -24.75 0.41
C LYS A 78 4.86 -23.37 1.08
N TYR A 79 3.83 -22.56 0.90
CA TYR A 79 3.71 -21.26 1.58
C TYR A 79 3.75 -21.39 3.11
N LEU A 80 3.01 -22.34 3.68
CA LEU A 80 3.00 -22.59 5.12
C LEU A 80 4.36 -23.11 5.64
N GLN A 81 5.05 -23.96 4.89
CA GLN A 81 6.40 -24.43 5.24
C GLN A 81 7.42 -23.28 5.26
N ILE A 82 7.37 -22.38 4.28
CA ILE A 82 8.21 -21.19 4.23
C ILE A 82 7.95 -20.31 5.44
N ARG A 83 6.68 -20.02 5.72
CA ARG A 83 6.29 -19.22 6.87
C ARG A 83 6.72 -19.87 8.19
N LEU A 84 6.63 -21.18 8.31
CA LEU A 84 7.12 -21.92 9.49
C LEU A 84 8.63 -21.75 9.68
N LYS A 85 9.43 -22.00 8.62
CA LYS A 85 10.89 -21.84 8.65
C LYS A 85 11.27 -20.39 9.00
N GLN A 86 10.53 -19.39 8.49
CA GLN A 86 10.72 -17.98 8.86
C GLN A 86 10.47 -17.72 10.36
N GLN A 87 9.34 -18.19 10.91
CA GLN A 87 9.02 -18.00 12.34
C GLN A 87 10.04 -18.70 13.25
N GLN A 88 10.51 -19.88 12.87
CA GLN A 88 11.59 -20.59 13.59
C GLN A 88 12.89 -19.78 13.58
N TYR A 89 13.26 -19.21 12.42
CA TYR A 89 14.45 -18.37 12.31
C TYR A 89 14.39 -17.14 13.23
N TYR A 90 13.23 -16.47 13.33
CA TYR A 90 13.03 -15.34 14.27
C TYR A 90 13.24 -15.76 15.73
N LEU A 91 12.77 -16.95 16.11
CA LEU A 91 12.94 -17.49 17.46
C LEU A 91 14.41 -17.83 17.76
N GLU A 92 15.08 -18.48 16.82
CA GLU A 92 16.50 -18.88 16.94
C GLU A 92 17.43 -17.67 17.05
N HIS A 93 17.18 -16.63 16.24
CA HIS A 93 18.02 -15.43 16.19
C HIS A 93 17.61 -14.35 17.20
N ASN A 94 16.63 -14.63 18.06
CA ASN A 94 16.13 -13.69 19.07
C ASN A 94 15.65 -12.34 18.53
N ILE A 95 15.05 -12.35 17.33
CA ILE A 95 14.53 -11.15 16.68
C ILE A 95 13.02 -11.10 16.92
N ASN A 96 12.52 -10.01 17.50
CA ASN A 96 11.09 -9.83 17.75
C ASN A 96 10.39 -9.25 16.51
N PRO A 97 9.58 -10.05 15.77
CA PRO A 97 8.87 -9.56 14.57
C PRO A 97 7.68 -8.66 14.91
N SER A 98 7.17 -8.74 16.14
CA SER A 98 5.98 -8.04 16.65
C SER A 98 6.35 -6.92 17.61
N ALA A 99 7.57 -6.37 17.49
CA ALA A 99 8.03 -5.31 18.37
C ALA A 99 7.09 -4.10 18.29
N PRO A 100 6.46 -3.69 19.42
CA PRO A 100 5.54 -2.56 19.42
C PRO A 100 6.31 -1.28 19.11
N GLY A 101 5.80 -0.51 18.15
CA GLY A 101 6.39 0.78 17.78
C GLY A 101 5.75 1.38 16.53
N ALA A 102 5.80 2.72 16.45
CA ALA A 102 5.32 3.47 15.30
C ALA A 102 5.86 2.99 13.94
N PRO A 103 7.16 2.64 13.80
CA PRO A 103 7.69 2.16 12.52
C PRO A 103 7.12 0.79 12.11
N THR A 104 6.80 -0.08 13.07
CA THR A 104 6.23 -1.41 12.81
C THR A 104 4.79 -1.28 12.34
N PHE A 105 4.03 -0.43 13.02
CA PHE A 105 2.68 -0.08 12.61
C PHE A 105 2.66 0.58 11.23
N MET A 106 3.53 1.56 10.99
CA MET A 106 3.61 2.28 9.72
C MET A 106 3.86 1.33 8.56
N ARG A 107 4.81 0.39 8.72
CA ARG A 107 5.05 -0.70 7.76
C ARG A 107 3.77 -1.49 7.50
N THR A 108 3.18 -2.07 8.54
CA THR A 108 1.99 -2.91 8.40
C THR A 108 0.80 -2.15 7.81
N PHE A 109 0.63 -0.87 8.15
CA PHE A 109 -0.38 -0.02 7.55
C PHE A 109 -0.11 0.19 6.06
N ILE A 110 1.11 0.57 5.67
CA ILE A 110 1.48 0.79 4.27
C ILE A 110 1.33 -0.49 3.47
N GLU A 111 1.83 -1.63 3.99
CA GLU A 111 1.65 -2.95 3.39
C GLU A 111 0.18 -3.19 3.06
N ASN A 112 -0.74 -3.06 4.02
CA ASN A 112 -2.16 -3.29 3.77
C ASN A 112 -2.82 -2.21 2.91
N ALA A 113 -2.35 -0.97 3.00
CA ALA A 113 -2.95 0.17 2.31
C ALA A 113 -2.56 0.26 0.82
N ILE A 114 -1.40 -0.28 0.42
CA ILE A 114 -0.91 -0.28 -0.96
C ILE A 114 -1.88 -1.00 -1.90
N ASP A 115 -2.48 -2.10 -1.46
CA ASP A 115 -3.21 -3.01 -2.33
C ASP A 115 -4.43 -2.32 -2.96
N LEU A 116 -5.21 -1.59 -2.16
CA LEU A 116 -6.46 -1.00 -2.64
C LEU A 116 -6.67 0.43 -2.16
N PHE A 117 -6.34 0.72 -0.91
CA PHE A 117 -6.76 1.96 -0.26
C PHE A 117 -6.04 3.20 -0.80
N LEU A 118 -4.70 3.18 -0.85
CA LEU A 118 -3.90 4.27 -1.40
C LEU A 118 -4.18 4.52 -2.90
N PRO A 119 -4.22 3.47 -3.76
CA PRO A 119 -4.67 3.60 -5.14
C PRO A 119 -6.04 4.26 -5.30
N LEU A 120 -7.01 3.89 -4.47
CA LEU A 120 -8.37 4.41 -4.53
C LEU A 120 -8.42 5.91 -4.23
N LEU A 121 -7.70 6.36 -3.19
CA LEU A 121 -7.63 7.79 -2.85
C LEU A 121 -7.00 8.60 -3.98
N VAL A 122 -5.94 8.07 -4.60
CA VAL A 122 -5.26 8.72 -5.72
C VAL A 122 -6.16 8.77 -6.96
N MET A 123 -6.91 7.70 -7.23
CA MET A 123 -7.90 7.64 -8.31
C MET A 123 -8.95 8.76 -8.17
N VAL A 124 -9.49 8.98 -6.96
CA VAL A 124 -10.48 10.05 -6.73
C VAL A 124 -9.91 11.43 -7.07
N VAL A 125 -8.67 11.73 -6.65
CA VAL A 125 -8.01 13.00 -6.99
C VAL A 125 -7.75 13.14 -8.48
N ALA A 126 -7.29 12.06 -9.13
CA ALA A 126 -7.00 12.05 -10.55
C ALA A 126 -8.27 12.29 -11.39
N ALA A 127 -9.39 11.65 -11.05
CA ALA A 127 -10.67 11.83 -11.74
C ALA A 127 -11.20 13.26 -11.59
N ASP A 128 -11.13 13.83 -10.38
CA ASP A 128 -11.59 15.20 -10.10
C ASP A 128 -10.75 16.27 -10.80
N LEU A 129 -9.43 16.06 -10.91
CA LEU A 129 -8.50 17.00 -11.54
C LEU A 129 -8.86 17.28 -13.00
N VAL A 130 -9.29 16.24 -13.73
CA VAL A 130 -9.66 16.34 -15.15
C VAL A 130 -11.10 16.81 -15.31
N SER A 131 -12.01 16.28 -14.50
CA SER A 131 -13.43 16.63 -14.48
C SER A 131 -13.72 18.11 -14.30
N SER A 132 -13.04 18.70 -13.31
CA SER A 132 -13.43 20.00 -12.82
C SER A 132 -13.21 21.12 -13.85
N GLU A 133 -12.57 20.82 -14.98
CA GLU A 133 -12.49 21.71 -16.15
C GLU A 133 -13.37 21.28 -17.32
N ALA A 134 -13.69 19.99 -17.46
CA ALA A 134 -14.71 19.55 -18.42
C ALA A 134 -16.09 20.14 -18.07
N SER A 135 -16.44 20.16 -16.78
CA SER A 135 -17.69 20.76 -16.29
C SER A 135 -17.68 22.29 -16.22
N ALA A 136 -16.52 22.91 -15.94
CA ALA A 136 -16.42 24.36 -15.80
C ALA A 136 -16.32 25.12 -17.14
N GLY A 137 -16.36 24.42 -18.29
CA GLY A 137 -16.32 25.04 -19.62
C GLY A 137 -15.01 25.81 -19.92
N THR A 138 -14.00 25.71 -19.06
CA THR A 138 -12.77 26.54 -19.12
C THR A 138 -11.89 26.22 -20.32
N ILE A 139 -12.12 25.07 -20.98
CA ILE A 139 -11.54 24.73 -22.28
C ILE A 139 -11.88 25.80 -23.32
N LYS A 140 -13.09 26.41 -23.26
CA LYS A 140 -13.49 27.49 -24.18
C LYS A 140 -12.85 28.85 -23.84
N LEU A 141 -12.59 29.12 -22.56
CA LEU A 141 -11.96 30.36 -22.08
C LEU A 141 -10.44 30.38 -22.29
N LEU A 142 -9.78 29.21 -22.25
CA LEU A 142 -8.36 29.07 -22.55
C LEU A 142 -8.02 29.19 -24.04
N LEU A 143 -9.00 28.97 -24.95
CA LEU A 143 -8.81 29.10 -26.41
C LEU A 143 -8.53 30.55 -26.86
N VAL A 144 -8.68 31.54 -25.97
CA VAL A 144 -8.35 32.94 -26.26
C VAL A 144 -6.86 33.25 -26.02
N ARG A 145 -6.10 32.37 -25.34
CA ARG A 145 -4.64 32.51 -25.13
C ARG A 145 -3.85 31.47 -25.95
N PRO A 146 -2.76 31.83 -26.63
CA PRO A 146 -2.01 30.92 -27.51
C PRO A 146 -1.10 29.98 -26.69
N VAL A 147 -1.69 29.05 -25.94
CA VAL A 147 -0.97 28.02 -25.18
C VAL A 147 -1.14 26.67 -25.87
N LYS A 148 -0.03 26.03 -26.27
CA LYS A 148 -0.05 24.71 -26.93
C LYS A 148 -0.75 23.66 -26.03
N ARG A 149 -1.70 22.89 -26.57
CA ARG A 149 -2.54 21.92 -25.83
C ARG A 149 -1.75 20.90 -24.99
N TRP A 150 -0.62 20.42 -25.52
CA TRP A 150 0.29 19.52 -24.82
C TRP A 150 0.89 20.12 -23.54
N LYS A 151 1.15 21.43 -23.50
CA LYS A 151 1.68 22.09 -22.28
C LYS A 151 0.64 22.12 -21.16
N ILE A 152 -0.65 22.17 -21.49
CA ILE A 152 -1.75 22.15 -20.51
C ILE A 152 -1.89 20.74 -19.93
N LEU A 153 -1.97 19.72 -20.79
CA LEU A 153 -2.04 18.32 -20.37
C LEU A 153 -0.84 17.91 -19.52
N LEU A 154 0.37 18.30 -19.94
CA LEU A 154 1.59 17.98 -19.19
C LEU A 154 1.64 18.71 -17.84
N SER A 155 1.16 19.95 -17.75
CA SER A 155 1.06 20.65 -16.46
C SER A 155 0.09 19.97 -15.49
N LYS A 156 -1.00 19.38 -16.00
CA LYS A 156 -1.96 18.60 -15.20
C LYS A 156 -1.36 17.27 -14.76
N TYR A 157 -0.65 16.58 -15.64
CA TYR A 157 0.03 15.34 -15.29
C TYR A 157 1.08 15.56 -14.19
N ILE A 158 1.87 16.64 -14.26
CA ILE A 158 2.80 17.01 -13.20
C ILE A 158 2.06 17.35 -11.89
N ALA A 159 0.94 18.07 -11.96
CA ALA A 159 0.12 18.35 -10.77
C ALA A 159 -0.46 17.07 -10.16
N LEU A 160 -0.84 16.08 -10.97
CA LEU A 160 -1.25 14.76 -10.51
C LEU A 160 -0.10 14.07 -9.78
N LEU A 161 1.08 13.98 -10.39
CA LEU A 161 2.26 13.37 -9.75
C LEU A 161 2.61 14.01 -8.41
N LEU A 162 2.63 15.34 -8.35
CA LEU A 162 2.85 16.08 -7.10
C LEU A 162 1.76 15.81 -6.06
N SER A 163 0.51 15.67 -6.49
CA SER A 163 -0.60 15.31 -5.61
C SER A 163 -0.46 13.90 -5.06
N VAL A 164 -0.02 12.93 -5.87
CA VAL A 164 0.27 11.57 -5.40
C VAL A 164 1.38 11.59 -4.36
N SER A 165 2.50 12.26 -4.64
CA SER A 165 3.60 12.39 -3.67
C SER A 165 3.15 13.04 -2.36
N LEU A 166 2.30 14.07 -2.44
CA LEU A 166 1.75 14.74 -1.25
C LEU A 166 0.82 13.82 -0.44
N ILE A 167 -0.04 13.03 -1.10
CA ILE A 167 -0.91 12.05 -0.44
C ILE A 167 -0.08 10.97 0.27
N MET A 168 0.97 10.45 -0.37
CA MET A 168 1.88 9.48 0.25
C MET A 168 2.59 10.08 1.47
N LEU A 169 3.06 11.32 1.36
CA LEU A 169 3.70 12.02 2.47
C LEU A 169 2.73 12.23 3.63
N MET A 170 1.49 12.65 3.36
CA MET A 170 0.46 12.78 4.40
C MET A 170 0.13 11.44 5.06
N ALA A 171 0.01 10.36 4.28
CA ALA A 171 -0.20 9.01 4.81
C ALA A 171 0.96 8.56 5.72
N ALA A 172 2.20 8.80 5.30
CA ALA A 172 3.39 8.48 6.10
C ALA A 172 3.45 9.30 7.39
N VAL A 173 3.22 10.61 7.33
CA VAL A 173 3.27 11.49 8.50
C VAL A 173 2.14 11.19 9.48
N LEU A 174 0.90 11.03 8.99
CA LEU A 174 -0.26 10.74 9.85
C LEU A 174 -0.15 9.34 10.48
N SER A 175 0.28 8.32 9.71
CA SER A 175 0.50 6.98 10.26
C SER A 175 1.56 6.99 11.35
N TYR A 176 2.70 7.65 11.12
CA TYR A 176 3.74 7.77 12.13
C TYR A 176 3.31 8.58 13.36
N ALA A 177 2.61 9.70 13.18
CA ALA A 177 2.16 10.55 14.27
C ALA A 177 1.13 9.85 15.16
N ILE A 178 0.07 9.27 14.58
CA ILE A 178 -1.01 8.62 15.32
C ILE A 178 -0.51 7.34 16.00
N SER A 179 0.26 6.51 15.29
CA SER A 179 0.78 5.27 15.87
C SER A 179 1.83 5.51 16.95
N GLY A 180 2.64 6.57 16.83
CA GLY A 180 3.61 6.93 17.85
C GLY A 180 2.97 7.43 19.15
N LEU A 181 1.79 8.06 19.08
CA LEU A 181 1.02 8.42 20.27
C LEU A 181 0.49 7.20 21.03
N VAL A 182 0.18 6.10 20.34
CA VAL A 182 -0.42 4.89 20.95
C VAL A 182 0.63 3.85 21.34
N PHE A 183 1.57 3.55 20.44
CA PHE A 183 2.57 2.49 20.60
C PHE A 183 3.98 3.00 20.96
N GLY A 184 4.19 4.31 20.94
CA GLY A 184 5.49 4.93 21.15
C GLY A 184 6.34 5.06 19.88
N TYR A 185 7.31 5.97 19.90
CA TYR A 185 8.18 6.29 18.75
C TYR A 185 9.43 5.39 18.63
N GLY A 186 9.54 4.35 19.47
CA GLY A 186 10.64 3.40 19.43
C GLY A 186 10.60 2.49 18.20
N GLY A 187 11.74 1.86 17.87
CA GLY A 187 11.79 0.77 16.90
C GLY A 187 12.47 1.05 15.56
N PHE A 188 12.84 2.28 15.22
CA PHE A 188 13.42 2.62 13.90
C PHE A 188 14.68 1.84 13.50
N ARG A 189 15.42 1.34 14.49
CA ARG A 189 16.68 0.60 14.34
C ARG A 189 16.53 -0.91 14.52
N LEU A 190 15.30 -1.40 14.71
CA LEU A 190 15.08 -2.85 14.82
C LEU A 190 15.50 -3.51 13.49
N PRO A 191 16.37 -4.54 13.54
CA PRO A 191 16.73 -5.28 12.35
C PRO A 191 15.51 -6.08 11.90
N LEU A 192 15.06 -5.83 10.68
CA LEU A 192 14.06 -6.65 10.02
C LEU A 192 14.78 -7.59 9.07
N LEU A 193 14.38 -8.86 9.10
CA LEU A 193 14.87 -9.86 8.16
C LEU A 193 14.06 -9.71 6.87
N THR A 194 14.77 -9.44 5.77
CA THR A 194 14.20 -9.34 4.42
C THR A 194 15.12 -10.07 3.46
N GLY A 195 14.56 -10.65 2.39
CA GLY A 195 15.34 -11.44 1.42
C GLY A 195 15.33 -12.96 1.67
N PHE A 196 14.20 -13.51 2.13
CA PHE A 196 13.98 -14.95 2.07
C PHE A 196 13.80 -15.36 0.60
N VAL A 197 14.91 -15.57 -0.11
CA VAL A 197 14.87 -15.97 -1.51
C VAL A 197 14.49 -17.44 -1.61
N GLN A 198 13.36 -17.72 -2.27
CA GLN A 198 12.90 -19.07 -2.53
C GLN A 198 13.69 -19.68 -3.68
N GLN A 199 14.44 -20.74 -3.39
CA GLN A 199 15.07 -21.58 -4.41
C GLN A 199 14.59 -23.02 -4.21
N GLY A 200 13.39 -23.34 -4.71
CA GLY A 200 12.80 -24.68 -4.57
C GLY A 200 12.21 -24.96 -3.18
N GLU A 201 12.54 -26.12 -2.58
CA GLU A 201 12.07 -26.58 -1.26
C GLU A 201 12.88 -26.03 -0.06
N ASP A 202 14.00 -25.35 -0.35
CA ASP A 202 14.85 -24.77 0.67
C ASP A 202 14.88 -23.25 0.64
N LEU A 203 14.88 -22.68 1.85
CA LEU A 203 15.14 -21.27 2.05
C LEU A 203 16.63 -21.07 1.91
N ASN A 204 17.04 -20.36 0.86
CA ASN A 204 18.43 -19.94 0.77
C ASN A 204 18.62 -18.76 1.74
N THR A 205 19.03 -19.07 2.97
CA THR A 205 19.35 -18.12 4.03
C THR A 205 20.58 -17.25 3.70
N ALA A 206 21.26 -17.51 2.57
CA ALA A 206 22.45 -16.78 2.13
C ALA A 206 22.17 -15.31 1.73
N ASN A 207 20.92 -14.95 1.41
CA ASN A 207 20.53 -13.59 1.03
C ASN A 207 19.69 -12.85 2.08
N VAL A 208 19.64 -13.37 3.32
CA VAL A 208 18.97 -12.69 4.43
C VAL A 208 19.80 -11.46 4.80
N HIS A 209 19.41 -10.31 4.25
CA HIS A 209 19.99 -9.05 4.61
C HIS A 209 19.17 -8.46 5.74
N MET A 210 19.81 -8.20 6.88
CA MET A 210 19.23 -7.37 7.93
C MET A 210 19.15 -5.94 7.40
N ILE A 211 17.96 -5.56 6.92
CA ILE A 211 17.71 -4.19 6.49
C ILE A 211 17.16 -3.44 7.71
N PRO A 212 17.75 -2.28 8.07
CA PRO A 212 17.18 -1.49 9.15
C PRO A 212 15.79 -1.01 8.75
N GLN A 213 14.86 -1.03 9.70
CA GLN A 213 13.43 -0.82 9.44
C GLN A 213 13.10 0.48 8.67
N TRP A 214 13.84 1.57 8.90
CA TRP A 214 13.66 2.81 8.14
C TRP A 214 13.90 2.66 6.63
N LYS A 215 14.87 1.84 6.22
CA LYS A 215 15.19 1.61 4.80
C LYS A 215 14.10 0.77 4.15
N TYR A 216 13.56 -0.21 4.88
CA TYR A 216 12.44 -1.00 4.40
C TYR A 216 11.18 -0.15 4.18
N ILE A 217 10.83 0.71 5.15
CA ILE A 217 9.69 1.64 5.02
C ILE A 217 9.85 2.56 3.80
N LEU A 218 11.06 3.03 3.49
CA LEU A 218 11.30 3.85 2.30
C LEU A 218 11.09 3.08 0.99
N ILE A 219 11.52 1.81 0.94
CA ILE A 219 11.29 0.94 -0.23
C ILE A 219 9.79 0.72 -0.43
N GLU A 220 9.05 0.43 0.64
CA GLU A 220 7.60 0.25 0.57
C GLU A 220 6.86 1.51 0.17
N LEU A 221 7.23 2.68 0.72
CA LEU A 221 6.68 3.97 0.28
C LEU A 221 6.97 4.24 -1.20
N GLY A 222 8.15 3.87 -1.68
CA GLY A 222 8.50 3.96 -3.10
C GLY A 222 7.62 3.07 -3.97
N LEU A 223 7.40 1.83 -3.55
CA LEU A 223 6.50 0.89 -4.22
C LEU A 223 5.05 1.41 -4.22
N ALA A 224 4.57 1.89 -3.07
CA ALA A 224 3.25 2.49 -2.91
C ALA A 224 3.03 3.67 -3.85
N ALA A 225 4.03 4.54 -3.93
CA ALA A 225 4.02 5.70 -4.81
C ALA A 225 3.99 5.25 -6.29
N PHE A 226 4.80 4.26 -6.66
CA PHE A 226 4.80 3.71 -8.02
C PHE A 226 3.44 3.16 -8.42
N VAL A 227 2.89 2.24 -7.61
CA VAL A 227 1.56 1.64 -7.79
C VAL A 227 0.49 2.72 -7.96
N SER A 228 0.52 3.73 -7.08
CA SER A 228 -0.41 4.86 -7.10
C SER A 228 -0.26 5.75 -8.33
N VAL A 229 0.96 5.99 -8.79
CA VAL A 229 1.23 6.75 -10.02
C VAL A 229 0.67 6.02 -11.23
N VAL A 230 0.80 4.70 -11.32
CA VAL A 230 0.23 3.98 -12.46
C VAL A 230 -1.30 4.03 -12.46
N VAL A 231 -1.92 3.84 -11.30
CA VAL A 231 -3.39 3.97 -11.14
C VAL A 231 -3.85 5.39 -11.45
N GLY A 232 -3.14 6.40 -10.98
CA GLY A 232 -3.41 7.81 -11.29
C GLY A 232 -3.27 8.12 -12.79
N THR A 233 -2.26 7.54 -13.45
CA THR A 233 -2.03 7.71 -14.90
C THR A 233 -3.14 7.07 -15.72
N LEU A 234 -3.58 5.85 -15.37
CA LEU A 234 -4.72 5.20 -16.01
C LEU A 234 -6.01 5.99 -15.79
N THR A 235 -6.24 6.44 -14.57
CA THR A 235 -7.41 7.27 -14.24
C THR A 235 -7.41 8.56 -15.07
N PHE A 236 -6.24 9.21 -15.21
CA PHE A 236 -6.08 10.38 -16.06
C PHE A 236 -6.39 10.08 -17.53
N MET A 237 -5.90 8.94 -18.06
CA MET A 237 -6.22 8.50 -19.43
C MET A 237 -7.72 8.30 -19.62
N PHE A 238 -8.38 7.54 -18.75
CA PHE A 238 -9.82 7.33 -18.81
C PHE A 238 -10.62 8.62 -18.64
N SER A 239 -10.13 9.57 -17.83
CA SER A 239 -10.79 10.87 -17.66
C SER A 239 -10.71 11.77 -18.90
N VAL A 240 -9.71 11.57 -19.77
CA VAL A 240 -9.64 12.26 -21.07
C VAL A 240 -10.58 11.61 -22.09
N LEU A 241 -10.71 10.28 -22.05
CA LEU A 241 -11.57 9.52 -22.96
C LEU A 241 -13.06 9.64 -22.61
N LEU A 242 -13.38 9.62 -21.32
CA LEU A 242 -14.74 9.62 -20.80
C LEU A 242 -15.13 11.03 -20.39
N ARG A 243 -16.29 11.49 -20.85
CA ARG A 243 -16.81 12.83 -20.51
C ARG A 243 -17.43 12.93 -19.11
N SER A 244 -17.66 11.79 -18.44
CA SER A 244 -18.32 11.70 -17.14
C SER A 244 -17.35 11.22 -16.07
N THR A 245 -17.24 11.96 -14.96
CA THR A 245 -16.48 11.52 -13.78
C THR A 245 -17.03 10.29 -13.13
N ALA A 246 -18.35 10.23 -13.01
CA ALA A 246 -19.00 9.09 -12.39
C ALA A 246 -18.66 7.80 -13.16
N ALA A 247 -18.58 7.89 -14.49
CA ALA A 247 -18.15 6.77 -15.33
C ALA A 247 -16.68 6.38 -15.07
N VAL A 248 -15.76 7.34 -15.02
CA VAL A 248 -14.34 7.07 -14.72
C VAL A 248 -14.18 6.42 -13.35
N MET A 249 -14.79 6.99 -12.31
CA MET A 249 -14.71 6.48 -10.95
C MET A 249 -15.30 5.06 -10.86
N GLY A 250 -16.44 4.82 -11.50
CA GLY A 250 -17.08 3.49 -11.52
C GLY A 250 -16.24 2.44 -12.23
N ILE A 251 -15.69 2.76 -13.41
CA ILE A 251 -14.85 1.84 -14.19
C ILE A 251 -13.55 1.53 -13.44
N MET A 252 -12.88 2.53 -12.89
CA MET A 252 -11.64 2.33 -12.13
C MET A 252 -11.86 1.55 -10.85
N LEU A 253 -12.97 1.80 -10.13
CA LEU A 253 -13.34 1.05 -8.94
C LEU A 253 -13.63 -0.42 -9.27
N ALA A 254 -14.45 -0.68 -10.29
CA ALA A 254 -14.77 -2.03 -10.74
C ALA A 254 -13.50 -2.78 -11.17
N ALA A 255 -12.60 -2.09 -11.89
CA ALA A 255 -11.34 -2.67 -12.30
C ALA A 255 -10.46 -3.00 -11.07
N LEU A 256 -10.30 -2.09 -10.10
CA LEU A 256 -9.46 -2.33 -8.92
C LEU A 256 -9.97 -3.50 -8.07
N ILE A 257 -11.29 -3.54 -7.83
CA ILE A 257 -11.91 -4.62 -7.06
C ILE A 257 -11.83 -5.96 -7.81
N SER A 258 -12.12 -5.96 -9.12
CA SER A 258 -12.00 -7.16 -9.95
C SER A 258 -10.56 -7.67 -9.98
N GLY A 259 -9.59 -6.76 -10.07
CA GLY A 259 -8.17 -7.08 -9.98
C GLY A 259 -7.78 -7.75 -8.65
N ALA A 260 -8.26 -7.21 -7.53
CA ALA A 260 -8.01 -7.75 -6.20
C ALA A 260 -8.63 -9.15 -6.02
N ILE A 261 -9.84 -9.38 -6.57
CA ILE A 261 -10.50 -10.68 -6.51
C ILE A 261 -9.75 -11.68 -7.41
N LEU A 262 -9.43 -11.29 -8.64
CA LEU A 262 -8.71 -12.13 -9.59
C LEU A 262 -7.31 -12.50 -9.09
N SER A 263 -6.58 -11.59 -8.44
CA SER A 263 -5.24 -11.91 -7.89
C SER A 263 -5.31 -12.97 -6.80
N ASN A 264 -6.41 -13.03 -6.02
CA ASN A 264 -6.60 -14.06 -5.00
C ASN A 264 -7.05 -15.41 -5.61
N MET A 265 -7.73 -15.40 -6.75
CA MET A 265 -8.24 -16.62 -7.40
C MET A 265 -7.24 -17.24 -8.39
N VAL A 266 -6.39 -16.42 -9.01
CA VAL A 266 -5.59 -16.81 -10.18
C VAL A 266 -4.12 -17.04 -9.80
N SER A 267 -3.88 -17.87 -8.79
CA SER A 267 -2.55 -18.45 -8.52
C SER A 267 -2.08 -19.36 -9.67
N SER A 268 -3.02 -19.96 -10.42
CA SER A 268 -2.75 -21.07 -11.33
C SER A 268 -2.79 -20.75 -12.84
N TRP A 269 -3.27 -19.57 -13.29
CA TRP A 269 -3.33 -19.28 -14.73
C TRP A 269 -2.16 -18.44 -15.21
N HIS A 270 -1.45 -18.97 -16.21
CA HIS A 270 -0.31 -18.29 -16.85
C HIS A 270 -0.70 -16.95 -17.51
N SER A 271 -1.92 -16.83 -18.04
CA SER A 271 -2.39 -15.65 -18.79
C SER A 271 -2.80 -14.46 -17.91
N ALA A 272 -3.07 -14.67 -16.61
CA ALA A 272 -3.45 -13.57 -15.72
C ALA A 272 -2.29 -12.63 -15.37
N LYS A 273 -1.05 -13.04 -15.64
CA LYS A 273 0.16 -12.20 -15.52
C LYS A 273 0.10 -10.96 -16.41
N TYR A 274 -0.67 -10.98 -17.50
CA TYR A 274 -0.80 -9.86 -18.43
C TYR A 274 -1.87 -8.84 -18.02
N LEU A 275 -2.70 -9.14 -17.02
CA LEU A 275 -3.65 -8.17 -16.49
C LEU A 275 -2.90 -7.20 -15.57
N PHE A 276 -2.82 -5.94 -15.98
CA PHE A 276 -2.20 -4.87 -15.19
C PHE A 276 -2.72 -4.82 -13.74
N MET A 277 -4.03 -5.05 -13.58
CA MET A 277 -4.70 -5.13 -12.28
C MET A 277 -4.13 -6.22 -11.38
N VAL A 278 -3.79 -7.39 -11.92
CA VAL A 278 -3.24 -8.52 -11.15
C VAL A 278 -1.79 -8.25 -10.78
N ASN A 279 -1.01 -7.63 -11.68
CA ASN A 279 0.40 -7.32 -11.41
C ASN A 279 0.60 -6.22 -10.36
N LEU A 280 -0.37 -5.32 -10.18
CA LEU A 280 -0.36 -4.31 -9.10
C LEU A 280 -0.30 -4.95 -7.71
N PHE A 281 -1.03 -6.05 -7.49
CA PHE A 281 -1.05 -6.78 -6.22
C PHE A 281 0.16 -7.72 -6.08
N SER A 282 0.65 -8.29 -7.19
CA SER A 282 1.78 -9.23 -7.18
C SER A 282 3.16 -8.59 -6.96
N ALA A 283 3.32 -7.26 -7.10
CA ALA A 283 4.59 -6.57 -6.85
C ALA A 283 5.12 -6.77 -5.42
N LYS A 284 4.22 -7.09 -4.48
CA LYS A 284 4.53 -7.42 -3.08
C LYS A 284 5.23 -8.77 -2.91
N PHE A 285 4.90 -9.74 -3.76
CA PHE A 285 5.54 -11.07 -3.73
C PHE A 285 7.04 -10.93 -3.95
N SER A 286 7.48 -10.08 -4.88
CA SER A 286 8.91 -9.95 -5.19
C SER A 286 9.79 -9.29 -4.11
N ILE A 287 9.21 -8.76 -3.01
CA ILE A 287 9.97 -8.20 -1.87
C ILE A 287 10.01 -9.19 -0.69
N CYS A 288 9.05 -10.11 -0.63
CA CYS A 288 9.03 -11.23 0.32
C CYS A 288 9.76 -12.48 -0.22
N PHE A 289 10.12 -12.48 -1.50
CA PHE A 289 10.87 -13.51 -2.23
C PHE A 289 12.21 -12.99 -2.73
#